data_AF-A0A1G4AR65-F1
#
_entry.id   AF-A0A1G4AR65-F1
#
_cell.length_a   1.000
_cell.length_b   1.000
_cell.length_c   1.000
_cell.angle_alpha   90.00
_cell.angle_beta   90.00
_cell.angle_gamma   90.00
#
_symmetry.space_group_name_H-M   'P 1'
#
loop_
_entity.id
_entity.type
_entity.pdbx_description
1 polymer ?
#
loop_
_entity_poly.entity_id
_entity_poly.type
_entity_poly.pdbx_seq_one_letter_code
_entity_poly.pdbx_strand_id
1 'polypeptide(L)'
;MLVELKNGETLNGHLVMCDTWMNLTLKEVVQTSPEGDKFVKIPEVYVKGNNIKYLRVPDDIIDVVKENQQNQQGGFRGGRGGSRGDHGGRGGDRGRGRGQGRGGRGRGNRGGGQ
;
A
#
# COMPACT_ATOMS: atom_id res chain seq x y z
N MET A 1 17.82 18.21 -5.21
CA MET A 1 18.00 17.50 -3.92
C MET A 1 19.48 17.25 -3.73
N LEU A 2 20.02 17.36 -2.52
CA LEU A 2 21.43 17.05 -2.24
C LEU A 2 21.55 15.71 -1.51
N VAL A 3 22.50 14.90 -1.94
CA VAL A 3 22.86 13.61 -1.34
C VAL A 3 24.32 13.69 -0.88
N GLU A 4 24.59 13.45 0.40
CA GLU A 4 25.96 13.27 0.89
C GLU A 4 26.24 11.78 1.08
N LEU A 5 27.33 11.32 0.47
CA LEU A 5 27.80 9.95 0.57
C LEU A 5 28.76 9.79 1.75
N LYS A 6 28.91 8.56 2.24
CA LYS A 6 29.79 8.24 3.38
C LYS A 6 31.27 8.54 3.12
N ASN A 7 31.69 8.58 1.85
CA ASN A 7 33.04 8.95 1.45
C ASN A 7 33.27 10.46 1.39
N GLY A 8 32.26 11.28 1.69
CA GLY A 8 32.33 12.74 1.67
C GLY A 8 31.95 13.39 0.34
N GLU A 9 31.73 12.60 -0.72
CA GLU A 9 31.22 13.14 -1.98
C GLU A 9 29.79 13.64 -1.83
N THR A 10 29.45 14.70 -2.57
CA THR A 10 28.08 15.19 -2.63
C THR A 10 27.55 15.14 -4.06
N LEU A 11 26.29 14.73 -4.19
CA LEU A 11 25.58 14.68 -5.46
C LEU A 11 24.37 15.62 -5.36
N ASN A 12 24.31 16.62 -6.23
CA ASN A 12 23.15 17.50 -6.34
C ASN A 12 22.43 17.23 -7.66
N GLY A 13 21.18 16.77 -7.60
CA GLY A 13 20.39 16.48 -8.80
C GLY A 13 18.92 16.23 -8.51
N HIS A 14 18.23 15.72 -9.52
CA HIS A 14 16.80 15.41 -9.48
C HIS A 14 16.58 13.92 -9.20
N LEU A 15 15.80 13.61 -8.16
CA LEU A 15 15.42 12.23 -7.84
C LEU A 15 14.45 11.70 -8.91
N VAL A 16 14.83 10.60 -9.55
CA VAL A 16 13.97 9.90 -10.53
C VAL A 16 13.30 8.69 -9.90
N MET A 17 14.07 7.91 -9.14
CA MET A 17 13.60 6.68 -8.52
C MET A 17 14.29 6.46 -7.18
N CYS A 18 13.54 5.94 -6.22
CA CYS A 18 14.03 5.46 -4.93
C CYS A 18 13.37 4.11 -4.64
N ASP A 19 14.16 3.10 -4.28
CA ASP A 19 13.65 1.79 -3.87
C ASP A 19 13.58 1.64 -2.33
N THR A 20 13.09 0.50 -1.86
CA THR A 20 12.95 0.20 -0.43
C THR A 20 14.29 0.09 0.32
N TRP A 21 15.39 -0.10 -0.41
CA TRP A 21 16.75 -0.17 0.14
C TRP A 21 17.49 1.18 0.10
N MET A 22 16.77 2.25 -0.27
CA MET A 22 17.29 3.59 -0.53
C MET A 22 18.32 3.65 -1.68
N ASN A 23 18.29 2.71 -2.63
CA ASN A 23 19.03 2.91 -3.87
C ASN A 23 18.35 4.02 -4.67
N LEU A 24 19.16 4.96 -5.19
CA LEU A 24 18.66 6.15 -5.87
C LEU A 24 19.14 6.20 -7.31
N THR A 25 18.24 6.61 -8.20
CA THR A 25 18.58 7.09 -9.53
C THR A 25 18.37 8.60 -9.56
N LEU A 26 19.42 9.35 -9.87
CA LEU A 26 19.36 10.81 -10.00
C LEU A 26 19.71 11.21 -11.43
N LYS A 27 19.07 12.29 -11.92
CA LYS A 27 19.37 12.91 -13.22
C LYS A 27 19.88 14.34 -13.06
N GLU A 28 20.61 14.78 -14.08
CA GLU A 28 21.21 16.13 -14.19
C GLU A 28 22.02 16.48 -12.95
N VAL A 29 22.97 15.60 -12.64
CA VAL A 29 23.69 15.61 -11.37
C VAL A 29 24.95 16.43 -11.48
N VAL A 30 25.20 17.26 -10.47
CA VAL A 30 26.52 17.84 -10.19
C VAL A 30 27.12 17.07 -9.02
N GLN A 31 28.19 16.33 -9.30
CA GLN A 31 29.03 15.70 -8.28
C GLN A 31 30.08 16.69 -7.81
N THR A 32 30.29 16.74 -6.49
CA THR A 32 31.38 17.48 -5.85
C THR A 32 32.29 16.51 -5.13
N SER A 33 33.60 16.64 -5.31
CA SER A 33 34.61 15.88 -4.55
C SER A 33 34.51 16.13 -3.04
N PRO A 34 35.01 15.21 -2.19
CA PRO A 34 35.05 15.43 -0.74
C PRO A 34 35.81 16.70 -0.34
N GLU A 35 36.84 17.06 -1.11
CA GLU A 35 37.67 18.25 -0.89
C GLU A 35 37.02 19.54 -1.39
N GLY A 36 35.91 19.46 -2.14
CA GLY A 36 35.18 20.63 -2.65
C GLY A 36 35.84 21.35 -3.83
N ASP A 37 36.90 20.77 -4.41
CA ASP A 37 37.73 21.38 -5.46
C ASP A 37 37.32 20.97 -6.88
N LYS A 38 36.57 19.88 -7.04
CA LYS A 38 36.18 19.32 -8.34
C LYS A 38 34.68 19.17 -8.44
N PHE A 39 34.15 19.65 -9.57
CA PHE A 39 32.75 19.58 -9.92
C PHE A 39 32.58 18.87 -11.26
N VAL A 40 31.83 17.78 -11.28
CA VAL A 40 31.57 16.99 -12.49
C VAL A 40 30.08 16.97 -12.78
N LYS A 41 29.71 17.31 -14.01
CA LYS A 41 28.33 17.17 -14.49
C LYS A 41 28.13 15.77 -15.04
N ILE A 42 27.12 15.07 -14.52
CA ILE A 42 26.79 13.70 -14.88
C ILE A 42 25.32 13.66 -15.30
N PRO A 43 24.98 13.17 -16.51
CA PRO A 43 23.59 13.12 -16.97
C PRO A 43 22.69 12.28 -16.06
N GLU A 44 23.19 11.13 -15.59
CA GLU A 44 22.46 10.20 -14.75
C GLU A 44 23.44 9.42 -13.86
N VAL A 45 23.07 9.20 -12.60
CA VAL A 45 23.89 8.42 -11.65
C VAL A 45 23.00 7.44 -10.87
N TYR A 46 23.54 6.27 -10.61
CA TYR A 46 22.95 5.28 -9.70
C TYR A 46 23.76 5.22 -8.41
N VAL A 47 23.08 5.36 -7.27
CA VAL A 47 23.67 5.36 -5.93
C VAL A 47 23.11 4.18 -5.15
N LYS A 48 24.01 3.35 -4.59
CA LYS A 48 23.59 2.32 -3.64
C LYS A 48 23.23 2.93 -2.29
N GLY A 49 22.08 2.56 -1.74
CA GLY A 49 21.54 3.15 -0.50
C GLY A 49 22.44 2.98 0.72
N ASN A 50 23.20 1.88 0.78
CA ASN A 50 24.13 1.62 1.86
C ASN A 50 25.29 2.64 1.96
N ASN A 51 25.59 3.35 0.87
CA ASN A 51 26.66 4.35 0.81
C ASN A 51 26.17 5.77 1.16
N ILE A 52 24.87 5.96 1.34
CA ILE A 52 24.28 7.26 1.67
C ILE A 52 24.52 7.57 3.15
N LYS A 53 24.93 8.80 3.44
CA LYS A 53 25.04 9.34 4.80
C LYS A 53 23.77 10.10 5.16
N TYR A 54 23.37 11.07 4.34
CA TYR A 54 22.10 11.78 4.50
C TYR A 54 21.64 12.41 3.18
N LEU A 55 20.36 12.82 3.15
CA LEU A 55 19.74 13.59 2.08
C LEU A 55 19.29 14.95 2.61
N ARG A 56 19.43 16.01 1.82
CA ARG A 56 18.76 17.31 2.07
C ARG A 56 17.60 17.45 1.11
N VAL A 57 16.42 17.53 1.68
CA VAL A 57 15.13 17.64 0.97
C VAL A 57 14.60 19.05 1.19
N PRO A 58 13.95 19.68 0.19
CA PRO A 58 13.30 20.98 0.38
C PRO A 58 12.22 20.91 1.46
N ASP A 59 12.05 21.99 2.24
CA ASP A 59 11.07 22.04 3.34
C ASP A 59 9.63 21.85 2.85
N ASP A 60 9.32 22.36 1.64
CA ASP A 60 8.01 22.27 1.00
C ASP A 60 7.54 20.83 0.73
N ILE A 61 8.45 19.84 0.78
CA ILE A 61 8.10 18.43 0.53
C ILE A 61 7.10 17.90 1.55
N ILE A 62 7.11 18.43 2.78
CA ILE A 62 6.26 17.96 3.87
C ILE A 62 4.79 18.12 3.51
N ASP A 63 4.43 19.24 2.91
CA ASP A 63 3.03 19.54 2.60
C ASP A 63 2.55 18.75 1.37
N VAL A 64 3.41 18.59 0.36
CA VAL A 64 3.15 17.72 -0.80
C VAL A 64 2.92 16.27 -0.39
N VAL A 65 3.70 15.75 0.56
CA VAL A 65 3.54 14.36 1.04
C VAL A 65 2.23 14.18 1.81
N LYS A 66 1.82 15.16 2.62
CA LYS A 66 0.54 15.10 3.35
C LYS A 66 -0.64 15.04 2.39
N GLU A 67 -0.65 15.88 1.36
CA GLU A 67 -1.71 15.89 0.34
C GLU A 67 -1.78 14.54 -0.40
N ASN A 68 -0.63 13.98 -0.79
CA ASN A 68 -0.56 12.68 -1.46
C ASN A 68 -1.03 11.51 -0.58
N GLN A 69 -0.68 11.48 0.72
CA GLN A 69 -1.17 10.45 1.63
C GLN A 69 -2.69 10.54 1.83
N GLN A 70 -3.23 11.74 1.91
CA GLN A 70 -4.66 11.96 2.10
C GLN A 70 -5.47 11.48 0.87
N ASN A 71 -4.95 11.73 -0.34
CA ASN A 71 -5.53 11.21 -1.58
C ASN A 71 -5.45 9.67 -1.70
N GLN A 72 -4.37 9.05 -1.23
CA GLN A 72 -4.27 7.58 -1.25
C GLN A 72 -5.15 6.90 -0.19
N GLN A 73 -5.34 7.52 0.97
CA GLN A 73 -6.15 6.96 2.05
C GLN A 73 -7.68 7.08 1.79
N GLY A 74 -8.09 7.95 0.88
CA GLY A 74 -9.46 8.07 0.39
C GLY A 74 -9.98 6.82 -0.36
N GLY A 75 -9.08 6.02 -0.95
CA GLY A 75 -9.44 4.80 -1.68
C GLY A 75 -9.77 3.59 -0.79
N PHE A 76 -9.31 3.57 0.47
CA PHE A 76 -9.52 2.44 1.38
C PHE A 76 -10.68 2.64 2.37
N ARG A 77 -11.31 3.82 2.40
CA ARG A 77 -12.49 4.11 3.25
C ARG A 77 -13.82 4.03 2.50
N GLY A 78 -13.87 3.31 1.37
CA GLY A 78 -15.12 3.00 0.66
C GLY A 78 -15.90 1.78 1.21
N GLY A 79 -15.40 1.10 2.25
CA GLY A 79 -16.01 -0.11 2.80
C GLY A 79 -17.00 0.10 3.95
N ARG A 80 -17.56 1.30 4.13
CA ARG A 80 -18.48 1.58 5.25
C ARG A 80 -19.68 2.41 4.80
N GLY A 81 -20.74 1.71 4.39
CA GLY A 81 -22.10 2.26 4.34
C GLY A 81 -22.80 2.07 3.00
N GLY A 82 -23.64 1.04 2.92
CA GLY A 82 -24.53 0.82 1.79
C GLY A 82 -25.73 -0.04 2.17
N SER A 83 -26.63 0.50 2.99
CA SER A 83 -28.01 0.00 3.09
C SER A 83 -28.62 -0.09 1.68
N ARG A 84 -28.68 -1.29 1.10
CA ARG A 84 -29.53 -1.60 -0.05
C ARG A 84 -30.05 -3.03 0.08
N GLY A 85 -31.14 -3.14 0.83
CA GLY A 85 -31.95 -4.34 0.95
C GLY A 85 -33.42 -4.00 1.13
N ASP A 86 -33.88 -2.89 0.54
CA ASP A 86 -35.30 -2.57 0.38
C ASP A 86 -35.59 -2.58 -1.12
N HIS A 87 -36.11 -3.71 -1.62
CA HIS A 87 -37.11 -3.77 -2.69
C HIS A 87 -37.59 -5.20 -2.94
N GLY A 88 -38.79 -5.50 -2.44
CA GLY A 88 -39.88 -6.02 -3.27
C GLY A 88 -39.76 -7.45 -3.79
N GLY A 89 -40.25 -8.42 -3.00
CA GLY A 89 -40.58 -9.77 -3.47
C GLY A 89 -41.92 -10.25 -2.92
N ARG A 90 -42.99 -9.91 -3.63
CA ARG A 90 -44.38 -10.36 -3.43
C ARG A 90 -44.51 -11.87 -3.18
N GLY A 91 -45.36 -12.23 -2.21
CA GLY A 91 -46.32 -13.32 -2.39
C GLY A 91 -46.27 -14.42 -1.32
N GLY A 92 -47.37 -14.56 -0.56
CA GLY A 92 -47.65 -15.83 0.11
C GLY A 92 -48.39 -15.77 1.44
N ASP A 93 -49.51 -15.04 1.51
CA ASP A 93 -50.58 -15.30 2.47
C ASP A 93 -50.95 -16.80 2.47
N ARG A 94 -50.93 -17.44 3.66
CA ARG A 94 -52.01 -18.30 4.22
C ARG A 94 -51.45 -19.31 5.22
N GLY A 95 -51.62 -19.01 6.51
CA GLY A 95 -51.83 -20.07 7.48
C GLY A 95 -53.14 -20.82 7.18
N ARG A 96 -53.13 -22.16 7.32
CA ARG A 96 -54.28 -23.02 7.65
C ARG A 96 -53.91 -24.51 7.58
N GLY A 97 -54.24 -25.26 8.64
CA GLY A 97 -54.32 -26.74 8.67
C GLY A 97 -53.45 -27.37 9.76
N ARG A 98 -53.89 -27.58 11.01
CA ARG A 98 -54.79 -28.66 11.51
C ARG A 98 -54.47 -30.06 10.97
N GLY A 99 -54.04 -30.96 11.86
CA GLY A 99 -53.99 -32.42 11.65
C GLY A 99 -52.77 -33.06 12.31
N GLN A 100 -52.78 -33.41 13.60
CA GLN A 100 -53.35 -34.64 14.16
C GLN A 100 -52.61 -35.92 13.74
N GLY A 101 -51.70 -36.37 14.61
CA GLY A 101 -51.67 -37.77 15.03
C GLY A 101 -50.65 -38.74 14.42
N ARG A 102 -50.12 -39.55 15.34
CA ARG A 102 -49.94 -41.02 15.25
C ARG A 102 -48.68 -41.59 14.58
N GLY A 103 -47.85 -42.18 15.43
CA GLY A 103 -47.13 -43.44 15.17
C GLY A 103 -45.88 -43.29 14.31
N GLY A 104 -44.73 -43.87 14.63
CA GLY A 104 -44.43 -44.95 15.55
C GLY A 104 -43.28 -45.75 14.93
N ARG A 105 -42.45 -46.34 15.81
CA ARG A 105 -41.60 -47.51 15.55
C ARG A 105 -40.53 -47.39 14.45
N GLY A 106 -39.28 -47.42 14.93
CA GLY A 106 -38.56 -48.69 14.80
C GLY A 106 -37.18 -48.64 14.14
N ARG A 107 -36.18 -48.96 14.96
CA ARG A 107 -35.06 -49.91 14.71
C ARG A 107 -34.23 -49.75 13.43
N GLY A 108 -32.91 -49.59 13.63
CA GLY A 108 -31.96 -49.94 12.58
C GLY A 108 -30.49 -49.68 12.91
N ASN A 109 -29.98 -50.32 13.95
CA ASN A 109 -28.54 -50.42 14.22
C ASN A 109 -27.86 -51.34 13.18
N ARG A 110 -26.88 -50.84 12.41
CA ARG A 110 -25.77 -51.54 11.73
C ARG A 110 -24.76 -50.45 11.35
N GLY A 111 -23.49 -50.41 11.76
CA GLY A 111 -22.61 -51.43 12.29
C GLY A 111 -21.46 -51.70 11.31
N GLY A 112 -20.22 -51.36 11.73
CA GLY A 112 -18.95 -51.86 11.20
C GLY A 112 -18.34 -51.04 10.04
N GLY A 113 -17.05 -50.76 9.99
CA GLY A 113 -15.93 -51.17 10.84
C GLY A 113 -14.60 -50.98 10.10
N GLN A 114 -13.54 -50.80 10.90
CA GLN A 114 -12.10 -50.77 10.58
C GLN A 114 -11.58 -49.59 9.75
#